data_AF-A0A2I0SVE8-F1
#
_entry.id   AF-A0A2I0SVE8-F1
#
_cell.length_a   1.000
_cell.length_b   1.000
_cell.length_c   1.000
_cell.angle_alpha   90.00
_cell.angle_beta   90.00
_cell.angle_gamma   90.00
#
_symmetry.space_group_name_H-M   'P 1'
#
loop_
_entity.id
_entity.type
_entity.pdbx_description
1 polymer ?
#
loop_
_entity_poly.entity_id
_entity_poly.type
_entity_poly.pdbx_seq_one_letter_code
_entity_poly.pdbx_strand_id
1 'polypeptide(L)'
;MAGVALAAPFMLIGLLLGLLATCVEALQAVLATKEERDASRSERRAAKIRDRAVTEHGLDKTFDGDWNSAAGQLLLRWYGHSSHHQRLVALTEGRIVLASPPKRVSIRRESLVQVVAEIPADSAVLEDPLRNEHASDRLRIRFTDGSWLTLITEERRSELHMHVMRRSRAGGADTARG
;
A
#
# COMPACT_ATOMS: atom_id res chain seq x y z
N MET A 1 -8.08 28.74 35.50
CA MET A 1 -8.50 29.65 34.41
C MET A 1 -7.32 30.38 33.75
N ALA A 2 -6.16 29.73 33.53
CA ALA A 2 -4.95 30.38 32.99
C ALA A 2 -4.45 29.77 31.66
N GLY A 3 -5.07 28.69 31.16
CA GLY A 3 -4.65 28.01 29.93
C GLY A 3 -5.13 28.65 28.63
N VAL A 4 -6.13 29.53 28.67
CA VAL A 4 -6.74 30.12 27.46
C VAL A 4 -5.99 31.37 26.99
N ALA A 5 -5.39 32.14 27.90
CA ALA A 5 -4.71 33.39 27.57
C ALA A 5 -3.40 33.18 26.79
N LEU A 6 -2.74 32.03 26.99
CA LEU A 6 -1.50 31.68 26.30
C LEU A 6 -1.75 31.07 24.90
N ALA A 7 -2.92 30.49 24.64
CA ALA A 7 -3.21 29.82 23.35
C ALA A 7 -3.53 30.81 22.21
N ALA A 8 -4.07 31.99 22.53
CA ALA A 8 -4.46 33.01 21.57
C ALA A 8 -3.30 33.52 20.67
N PRO A 9 -2.11 33.88 21.21
CA PRO A 9 -0.99 34.31 20.36
C PRO A 9 -0.45 33.17 19.49
N PHE A 10 -0.44 31.92 19.98
CA PHE A 10 -0.01 30.77 19.18
C PHE A 10 -0.99 30.45 18.03
N MET A 11 -2.29 30.67 18.20
CA MET A 11 -3.25 30.56 17.10
C MET A 11 -3.03 31.62 16.02
N LEU A 12 -2.77 32.87 16.42
CA LEU A 12 -2.47 33.96 15.48
C LEU A 12 -1.17 33.68 14.70
N ILE A 13 -0.14 33.17 15.39
CA ILE A 13 1.11 32.76 14.75
C ILE A 13 0.88 31.59 13.78
N GLY A 14 0.10 30.58 14.18
CA GLY A 14 -0.24 29.45 13.31
C GLY A 14 -1.00 29.87 12.05
N LEU A 15 -1.95 30.81 12.20
CA LEU A 15 -2.71 31.35 11.07
C LEU A 15 -1.81 32.16 10.13
N LEU A 16 -0.91 32.99 10.67
CA LEU A 16 0.06 33.75 9.89
C LEU A 16 1.02 32.82 9.11
N LEU A 17 1.52 31.77 9.77
CA LEU A 17 2.39 30.78 9.13
C LEU A 17 1.68 30.01 8.01
N GLY A 18 0.41 29.64 8.21
CA GLY A 18 -0.39 29.01 7.15
C GLY A 18 -0.65 29.94 5.95
N LEU A 19 -0.84 31.23 6.22
CA LEU A 19 -1.02 32.26 5.18
C LEU A 19 0.29 32.53 4.42
N LEU A 20 1.43 32.51 5.12
CA LEU A 20 2.76 32.59 4.48
C LEU A 20 3.04 31.37 3.61
N ALA A 21 2.71 30.16 4.09
CA ALA A 21 2.91 28.93 3.32
C ALA A 21 2.12 28.93 2.00
N THR A 22 0.85 29.32 2.05
CA THR A 22 0.00 29.45 0.84
C THR A 22 0.49 30.54 -0.11
N CYS A 23 1.04 31.63 0.41
CA CYS A 23 1.62 32.70 -0.40
C CYS A 23 2.90 32.25 -1.12
N VAL A 24 3.76 31.48 -0.44
CA VAL A 24 4.96 30.87 -1.04
C VAL A 24 4.58 29.88 -2.14
N GLU A 25 3.59 29.03 -1.92
CA GLU A 25 3.09 28.11 -2.96
C GLU A 25 2.55 28.86 -4.18
N ALA A 26 1.82 29.96 -3.98
CA ALA A 26 1.32 30.80 -5.06
C ALA A 26 2.46 31.48 -5.84
N LEU A 27 3.48 31.99 -5.13
CA LEU A 27 4.67 32.58 -5.74
C LEU A 27 5.48 31.56 -6.53
N GLN A 28 5.68 30.35 -5.99
CA GLN A 28 6.30 29.24 -6.70
C GLN A 28 5.50 28.86 -7.94
N ALA A 29 4.17 28.81 -7.85
CA ALA A 29 3.33 28.54 -9.02
C ALA A 29 3.44 29.63 -10.09
N VAL A 30 3.59 30.90 -9.72
CA VAL A 30 3.78 32.05 -10.63
C VAL A 30 5.17 32.06 -11.27
N LEU A 31 6.21 31.73 -10.48
CA LEU A 31 7.61 31.68 -10.91
C LEU A 31 7.98 30.38 -11.64
N ALA A 32 7.17 29.32 -11.48
CA ALA A 32 7.39 28.06 -12.16
C ALA A 32 7.45 28.27 -13.67
N THR A 33 8.53 27.77 -14.26
CA THR A 33 8.74 27.77 -15.70
C THR A 33 7.62 26.98 -16.38
N LYS A 34 7.37 27.27 -17.66
CA LYS A 34 6.36 26.56 -18.45
C LYS A 34 6.58 25.04 -18.41
N GLU A 35 7.85 24.61 -18.43
CA GLU A 35 8.27 23.22 -18.33
C GLU A 35 7.91 22.58 -16.98
N GLU A 36 8.18 23.25 -15.85
CA GLU A 36 7.80 22.76 -14.52
C GLU A 36 6.28 22.66 -14.35
N ARG A 37 5.52 23.60 -14.90
CA ARG A 37 4.04 23.55 -14.89
C ARG A 37 3.51 22.39 -15.72
N ASP A 38 4.08 22.15 -16.89
CA ASP A 38 3.67 21.06 -17.78
C ASP A 38 4.07 19.69 -17.19
N ALA A 39 5.26 19.59 -16.59
CA ALA A 39 5.67 18.43 -15.80
C ALA A 39 4.69 18.15 -14.65
N SER A 40 4.39 19.15 -13.82
CA SER A 40 3.43 18.99 -12.71
C SER A 40 2.02 18.59 -13.18
N ARG A 41 1.55 19.15 -14.30
CA ARG A 41 0.27 18.74 -14.91
C ARG A 41 0.30 17.29 -15.39
N SER A 42 1.41 16.86 -16.00
CA SER A 42 1.59 15.48 -16.46
C SER A 42 1.59 14.51 -15.28
N GLU A 43 2.27 14.84 -14.19
CA GLU A 43 2.31 14.06 -12.96
C GLU A 43 0.93 13.96 -12.30
N ARG A 44 0.19 15.07 -12.21
CA ARG A 44 -1.19 15.08 -11.69
C ARG A 44 -2.13 14.21 -12.52
N ARG A 45 -1.99 14.24 -13.85
CA ARG A 45 -2.77 13.38 -14.76
C ARG A 45 -2.41 11.91 -14.55
N ALA A 46 -1.12 11.57 -14.49
CA ALA A 46 -0.66 10.22 -14.22
C ALA A 46 -1.14 9.70 -12.85
N ALA A 47 -1.11 10.55 -11.82
CA ALA A 47 -1.65 10.23 -10.51
C ALA A 47 -3.15 9.95 -10.56
N LYS A 48 -3.93 10.79 -11.25
CA LYS A 48 -5.38 10.58 -11.41
C LYS A 48 -5.72 9.30 -12.15
N ILE A 49 -4.95 8.94 -13.19
CA ILE A 49 -5.13 7.68 -13.93
C ILE A 49 -4.85 6.49 -13.01
N ARG A 50 -3.73 6.52 -12.26
CA ARG A 50 -3.40 5.47 -11.30
C ARG A 50 -4.47 5.33 -10.23
N ASP A 51 -4.93 6.43 -9.63
CA ASP A 51 -5.95 6.40 -8.57
C ASP A 51 -7.28 5.83 -9.10
N ARG A 52 -7.63 6.16 -10.34
CA ARG A 52 -8.78 5.57 -11.02
C ARG A 52 -8.61 4.06 -11.23
N ALA A 53 -7.44 3.61 -11.69
CA ALA A 53 -7.16 2.18 -11.88
C ALA A 53 -7.22 1.42 -10.53
N VAL A 54 -6.71 2.03 -9.46
CA VAL A 54 -6.81 1.49 -8.09
C VAL A 54 -8.27 1.25 -7.70
N THR A 55 -9.16 2.21 -7.94
CA THR A 55 -10.60 2.08 -7.65
C THR A 55 -11.29 1.09 -8.58
N GLU A 56 -10.99 1.11 -9.89
CA GLU A 56 -11.59 0.19 -10.86
C GLU A 56 -11.25 -1.27 -10.54
N HIS A 57 -10.03 -1.53 -10.06
CA HIS A 57 -9.65 -2.84 -9.59
C HIS A 57 -10.11 -3.13 -8.16
N GLY A 58 -10.69 -2.19 -7.40
CA GLY A 58 -11.12 -2.40 -6.02
C GLY A 58 -9.96 -2.50 -5.01
N LEU A 59 -8.77 -2.01 -5.38
CA LEU A 59 -7.58 -2.00 -4.53
C LEU A 59 -7.63 -0.92 -3.43
N ASP A 60 -8.64 -0.05 -3.46
CA ASP A 60 -9.01 0.88 -2.39
C ASP A 60 -9.58 0.19 -1.15
N LYS A 61 -10.03 -1.06 -1.31
CA LYS A 61 -10.53 -1.89 -0.21
C LYS A 61 -9.46 -2.89 0.24
N THR A 62 -9.46 -3.19 1.54
CA THR A 62 -8.54 -4.17 2.12
C THR A 62 -8.88 -5.61 1.73
N PHE A 63 -10.16 -5.94 1.57
CA PHE A 63 -10.64 -7.26 1.18
C PHE A 63 -12.05 -7.18 0.58
N ASP A 64 -12.56 -8.31 0.12
CA ASP A 64 -13.85 -8.47 -0.56
C ASP A 64 -15.10 -8.23 0.31
N GLY A 65 -14.97 -8.28 1.63
CA GLY A 65 -16.06 -8.06 2.59
C GLY A 65 -16.72 -9.33 3.14
N ASP A 66 -16.33 -10.52 2.66
CA ASP A 66 -16.86 -11.78 3.17
C ASP A 66 -15.96 -12.32 4.29
N TRP A 67 -16.51 -12.41 5.50
CA TRP A 67 -15.78 -12.91 6.67
C TRP A 67 -15.71 -14.44 6.72
N ASN A 68 -16.57 -15.16 5.98
CA ASN A 68 -16.60 -16.62 5.97
C ASN A 68 -15.65 -17.21 4.93
N SER A 69 -15.15 -16.41 4.00
CA SER A 69 -14.19 -16.82 2.97
C SER A 69 -12.77 -16.91 3.51
N ALA A 70 -11.86 -17.49 2.71
CA ALA A 70 -10.45 -17.64 3.07
C ALA A 70 -9.78 -16.30 3.40
N ALA A 71 -10.04 -15.24 2.61
CA ALA A 71 -9.52 -13.91 2.86
C ALA A 71 -10.01 -13.34 4.20
N GLY A 72 -11.31 -13.46 4.50
CA GLY A 72 -11.90 -13.01 5.75
C GLY A 72 -11.34 -13.74 6.97
N GLN A 73 -11.28 -15.08 6.89
CA GLN A 73 -10.73 -15.91 7.96
C GLN A 73 -9.24 -15.66 8.20
N LEU A 74 -8.47 -15.41 7.14
CA LEU A 74 -7.07 -15.00 7.27
C LEU A 74 -6.94 -13.65 7.99
N LEU A 75 -7.76 -12.65 7.62
CA LEU A 75 -7.75 -11.35 8.30
C LEU A 75 -8.07 -11.47 9.77
N LEU A 76 -9.09 -12.26 10.13
CA LEU A 76 -9.45 -12.50 11.53
C LEU A 76 -8.28 -13.12 12.30
N ARG A 77 -7.60 -14.12 11.73
CA ARG A 77 -6.39 -14.71 12.32
C ARG A 77 -5.28 -13.69 12.46
N TRP A 78 -5.07 -12.87 11.43
CA TRP A 78 -3.98 -11.89 11.39
C TRP A 78 -4.16 -10.77 12.41
N TYR A 79 -5.36 -10.18 12.49
CA TYR A 79 -5.70 -9.16 13.48
C TYR A 79 -5.80 -9.70 14.90
N GLY A 80 -6.24 -10.97 15.05
CA GLY A 80 -6.23 -11.66 16.34
C GLY A 80 -4.82 -11.80 16.91
N HIS A 81 -3.83 -12.06 16.06
CA HIS A 81 -2.44 -12.26 16.46
C HIS A 81 -1.67 -10.94 16.68
N SER A 82 -1.87 -9.93 15.82
CA SER A 82 -1.20 -8.65 15.97
C SER A 82 -2.04 -7.45 15.51
N SER A 83 -2.18 -6.48 16.41
CA SER A 83 -2.75 -5.17 16.09
C SER A 83 -1.71 -4.20 15.50
N HIS A 84 -0.47 -4.65 15.24
CA HIS A 84 0.59 -3.79 14.73
C HIS A 84 0.47 -3.58 13.22
N HIS A 85 0.82 -2.38 12.75
CA HIS A 85 0.73 -1.99 11.33
C HIS A 85 1.92 -2.49 10.51
N GLN A 86 3.12 -2.58 11.10
CA GLN A 86 4.26 -3.26 10.45
C GLN A 86 4.03 -4.77 10.47
N ARG A 87 3.80 -5.32 9.29
CA ARG A 87 3.57 -6.74 9.02
C ARG A 87 4.43 -7.12 7.83
N LEU A 88 4.98 -8.32 7.87
CA LEU A 88 5.86 -8.83 6.83
C LEU A 88 5.10 -9.86 6.00
N VAL A 89 5.29 -9.78 4.69
CA VAL A 89 4.84 -10.80 3.75
C VAL A 89 6.07 -11.26 2.99
N ALA A 90 6.34 -12.57 3.04
CA ALA A 90 7.44 -13.19 2.33
C ALA A 90 6.91 -14.22 1.35
N LEU A 91 7.57 -14.31 0.19
CA LEU A 91 7.36 -15.38 -0.76
C LEU A 91 8.48 -16.40 -0.60
N THR A 92 8.10 -17.64 -0.36
CA THR A 92 9.01 -18.79 -0.22
C THR A 92 8.67 -19.82 -1.29
N GLU A 93 9.42 -20.91 -1.39
CA GLU A 93 9.21 -21.97 -2.38
C GLU A 93 7.78 -22.56 -2.27
N GLY A 94 6.88 -22.04 -3.10
CA GLY A 94 5.50 -22.48 -3.17
C GLY A 94 4.59 -22.01 -2.02
N ARG A 95 4.97 -21.00 -1.23
CA ARG A 95 4.11 -20.47 -0.16
C ARG A 95 4.23 -18.97 0.03
N ILE A 96 3.11 -18.34 0.40
CA ILE A 96 3.04 -16.97 0.90
C ILE A 96 3.05 -17.04 2.42
N VAL A 97 4.04 -16.43 3.06
CA VAL A 97 4.19 -16.42 4.51
C VAL A 97 3.85 -15.03 5.03
N LEU A 98 2.93 -14.97 5.98
CA LEU A 98 2.52 -13.73 6.64
C LEU A 98 3.02 -13.78 8.07
N ALA A 99 3.82 -12.78 8.43
CA ALA A 99 4.49 -12.73 9.71
C ALA A 99 4.29 -11.36 10.38
N SER A 100 4.19 -11.35 11.69
CA SER A 100 3.96 -10.13 12.45
C SER A 100 4.55 -10.25 13.85
N PRO A 101 5.05 -9.16 14.44
CA PRO A 101 5.43 -9.17 15.85
C PRO A 101 4.20 -9.37 16.75
N PRO A 102 4.34 -10.04 17.91
CA PRO A 102 3.26 -10.18 18.86
C PRO A 102 2.84 -8.82 19.42
N LYS A 103 1.59 -8.77 19.92
CA LYS A 103 0.95 -7.56 20.46
C LYS A 103 1.87 -6.80 21.45
N ARG A 104 2.11 -5.50 21.20
CA ARG A 104 2.86 -4.54 22.04
C ARG A 104 4.36 -4.83 22.21
N VAL A 105 5.16 -4.61 21.16
CA VAL A 105 6.63 -4.55 21.29
C VAL A 105 7.19 -3.24 20.74
N SER A 106 7.81 -2.44 21.61
CA SER A 106 8.46 -1.17 21.22
C SER A 106 9.95 -1.36 20.88
N ILE A 107 10.59 -2.44 21.33
CA ILE A 107 12.03 -2.75 21.21
C ILE A 107 12.21 -4.14 20.57
N ARG A 108 13.25 -4.32 19.72
CA ARG A 108 13.61 -5.61 19.08
C ARG A 108 12.49 -6.26 18.26
N ARG A 109 11.76 -5.42 17.50
CA ARG A 109 10.56 -5.80 16.73
C ARG A 109 10.83 -6.83 15.65
N GLU A 110 11.93 -6.65 14.91
CA GLU A 110 12.34 -7.53 13.81
C GLU A 110 12.70 -8.94 14.29
N SER A 111 13.32 -9.06 15.47
CA SER A 111 13.69 -10.36 16.06
C SER A 111 12.53 -11.10 16.74
N LEU A 112 11.36 -10.46 16.87
CA LEU A 112 10.18 -11.04 17.51
C LEU A 112 9.06 -11.33 16.51
N VAL A 113 9.33 -11.20 15.21
CA VAL A 113 8.37 -11.55 14.17
C VAL A 113 8.05 -13.03 14.25
N GLN A 114 6.77 -13.37 14.31
CA GLN A 114 6.29 -14.74 14.28
C GLN A 114 5.43 -14.96 13.03
N VAL A 115 5.49 -16.18 12.49
CA VAL A 115 4.62 -16.59 11.38
C VAL A 115 3.20 -16.72 11.90
N VAL A 116 2.29 -15.95 11.30
CA VAL A 116 0.86 -15.94 11.64
C VAL A 116 0.07 -16.86 10.72
N ALA A 117 0.50 -16.94 9.46
CA ALA A 117 -0.09 -17.81 8.48
C ALA A 117 0.93 -18.20 7.40
N GLU A 118 0.83 -19.43 6.93
CA GLU A 118 1.43 -19.89 5.70
C GLU A 118 0.30 -20.26 4.75
N ILE A 119 0.33 -19.69 3.55
CA ILE A 119 -0.63 -19.96 2.50
C ILE A 119 0.10 -20.70 1.39
N PRO A 120 -0.21 -21.98 1.17
CA PRO A 120 0.28 -22.72 0.02
C PRO A 120 -0.07 -22.03 -1.31
N ALA A 121 0.83 -22.10 -2.30
CA ALA A 121 0.66 -21.48 -3.61
C ALA A 121 -0.44 -22.13 -4.47
N ASP A 122 -0.92 -23.32 -4.08
CA ASP A 122 -2.11 -23.95 -4.67
C ASP A 122 -3.41 -23.32 -4.16
N SER A 123 -3.37 -22.66 -2.99
CA SER A 123 -4.53 -22.15 -2.26
C SER A 123 -4.69 -20.64 -2.45
N ALA A 124 -3.60 -19.92 -2.73
CA ALA A 124 -3.65 -18.52 -3.11
C ALA A 124 -2.48 -18.11 -4.01
N VAL A 125 -2.72 -17.08 -4.81
CA VAL A 125 -1.74 -16.50 -5.73
C VAL A 125 -1.58 -15.03 -5.39
N LEU A 126 -0.33 -14.56 -5.38
CA LEU A 126 -0.01 -13.14 -5.34
C LEU A 126 -0.03 -12.58 -6.76
N GLU A 127 -0.81 -11.53 -6.97
CA GLU A 127 -1.02 -10.88 -8.25
C GLU A 127 -0.77 -9.38 -8.12
N ASP A 128 -0.38 -8.76 -9.23
CA ASP A 128 -0.38 -7.32 -9.43
C ASP A 128 -1.52 -6.97 -10.40
N PRO A 129 -2.68 -6.52 -9.89
CA PRO A 129 -3.82 -6.21 -10.74
C PRO A 129 -3.59 -5.01 -11.66
N LEU A 130 -2.61 -4.16 -11.35
CA LEU A 130 -2.21 -3.03 -12.20
C LEU A 130 -1.15 -3.43 -13.22
N ARG A 131 -0.76 -4.72 -13.27
CA ARG A 131 0.11 -5.33 -14.29
C ARG A 131 1.42 -4.57 -14.51
N ASN A 132 1.91 -3.84 -13.50
CA ASN A 132 3.03 -2.91 -13.59
C ASN A 132 2.88 -1.79 -14.63
N GLU A 133 1.67 -1.54 -15.15
CA GLU A 133 1.38 -0.37 -15.99
C GLU A 133 1.47 0.92 -15.17
N HIS A 134 1.16 0.82 -13.88
CA HIS A 134 1.27 1.91 -12.92
C HIS A 134 2.06 1.46 -11.69
N ALA A 135 3.10 2.23 -11.33
CA ALA A 135 3.81 2.01 -10.08
C ALA A 135 2.85 2.21 -8.90
N SER A 136 2.73 1.18 -8.07
CA SER A 136 1.73 1.09 -7.01
C SER A 136 2.33 0.37 -5.82
N ASP A 137 1.95 0.79 -4.63
CA ASP A 137 2.25 0.05 -3.40
C ASP A 137 1.32 -1.15 -3.20
N ARG A 138 0.31 -1.33 -4.05
CA ARG A 138 -0.78 -2.30 -3.86
C ARG A 138 -0.63 -3.57 -4.68
N LEU A 139 -0.69 -4.70 -3.99
CA LEU A 139 -0.77 -6.05 -4.55
C LEU A 139 -2.04 -6.75 -4.07
N ARG A 140 -2.39 -7.88 -4.70
CA ARG A 140 -3.53 -8.70 -4.30
C ARG A 140 -3.10 -10.13 -4.02
N ILE A 141 -3.52 -10.66 -2.88
CA ILE A 141 -3.60 -12.11 -2.68
C ILE A 141 -4.99 -12.55 -3.13
N ARG A 142 -5.07 -13.43 -4.11
CA ARG A 142 -6.32 -14.05 -4.58
C ARG A 142 -6.33 -15.51 -4.17
N PHE A 143 -7.36 -15.91 -3.45
CA PHE A 143 -7.55 -17.29 -2.99
C PHE A 143 -8.31 -18.11 -4.05
N THR A 144 -8.24 -19.43 -3.93
CA THR A 144 -8.94 -20.37 -4.84
C THR A 144 -10.46 -20.31 -4.73
N ASP A 145 -10.99 -19.93 -3.57
CA ASP A 145 -12.43 -19.70 -3.35
C ASP A 145 -12.93 -18.38 -3.99
N GLY A 146 -12.05 -17.65 -4.68
CA GLY A 146 -12.36 -16.37 -5.33
C GLY A 146 -12.28 -15.16 -4.41
N SER A 147 -12.11 -15.38 -3.09
CA SER A 147 -11.88 -14.30 -2.14
C SER A 147 -10.53 -13.63 -2.36
N TRP A 148 -10.40 -12.39 -1.89
CA TRP A 148 -9.16 -11.65 -2.11
C TRP A 148 -8.86 -10.64 -1.00
N LEU A 149 -7.57 -10.31 -0.91
CA LEU A 149 -7.02 -9.37 0.04
C LEU A 149 -6.01 -8.45 -0.62
N THR A 150 -6.11 -7.15 -0.38
CA THR A 150 -5.16 -6.14 -0.84
C THR A 150 -4.02 -6.02 0.17
N LEU A 151 -2.79 -6.18 -0.31
CA LEU A 151 -1.58 -5.86 0.43
C LEU A 151 -1.11 -4.47 0.04
N ILE A 152 -0.76 -3.66 1.04
CA ILE A 152 -0.08 -2.38 0.84
C ILE A 152 1.36 -2.57 1.31
N THR A 153 2.29 -2.38 0.39
CA THR A 153 3.73 -2.47 0.64
C THR A 153 4.28 -1.08 0.96
N GLU A 154 5.40 -1.01 1.67
CA GLU A 154 5.99 0.28 2.05
C GLU A 154 6.50 1.07 0.83
N GLU A 155 6.97 0.34 -0.19
CA GLU A 155 7.50 0.90 -1.42
C GLU A 155 6.57 0.60 -2.61
N ARG A 156 6.41 1.59 -3.50
CA ARG A 156 5.64 1.44 -4.76
C ARG A 156 6.22 0.40 -5.74
N ARG A 157 7.40 -0.15 -5.44
CA ARG A 157 8.06 -1.16 -6.27
C ARG A 157 8.89 -2.11 -5.42
N SER A 158 8.23 -2.72 -4.46
CA SER A 158 8.82 -3.73 -3.58
C SER A 158 9.27 -5.00 -4.32
N GLU A 159 10.12 -5.80 -3.66
CA GLU A 159 10.57 -7.12 -4.15
C GLU A 159 9.41 -8.05 -4.55
N LEU A 160 8.26 -7.91 -3.90
CA LEU A 160 7.04 -8.66 -4.24
C LEU A 160 6.54 -8.32 -5.66
N HIS A 161 6.55 -7.04 -6.05
CA HIS A 161 6.22 -6.63 -7.41
C HIS A 161 7.21 -7.21 -8.42
N MET A 162 8.52 -7.15 -8.10
CA MET A 162 9.57 -7.69 -8.97
C MET A 162 9.46 -9.21 -9.14
N HIS A 163 9.05 -9.92 -8.09
CA HIS A 163 8.76 -11.35 -8.17
C HIS A 163 7.57 -11.64 -9.10
N VAL A 164 6.42 -10.97 -8.90
CA VAL A 164 5.23 -11.14 -9.74
C VAL A 164 5.56 -10.84 -11.21
N MET A 165 6.29 -9.75 -11.49
CA MET A 165 6.78 -9.40 -12.83
C MET A 165 7.59 -10.53 -13.48
N ARG A 166 8.55 -11.11 -12.75
CA ARG A 166 9.40 -12.19 -13.27
C ARG A 166 8.56 -13.43 -13.60
N ARG A 167 7.61 -13.78 -12.74
CA ARG A 167 6.73 -14.93 -12.95
C ARG A 167 5.81 -14.75 -14.16
N SER A 168 5.22 -13.56 -14.34
CA SER A 168 4.38 -13.26 -15.51
C SER A 168 5.16 -13.34 -16.83
N ARG A 169 6.43 -12.91 -16.84
CA ARG A 169 7.31 -13.03 -18.02
C ARG A 169 7.66 -14.48 -18.33
N ALA A 170 7.94 -15.29 -17.31
CA ALA A 170 8.25 -16.71 -17.48
C ALA A 170 7.03 -17.50 -17.99
N GLY A 171 5.84 -17.24 -17.45
CA GLY A 171 4.60 -17.90 -17.89
C GLY A 171 4.16 -17.53 -19.31
N GLY A 172 4.44 -16.30 -19.77
CA GLY A 172 4.15 -15.86 -21.14
C GLY A 172 5.09 -16.45 -22.21
N ALA A 173 6.30 -16.88 -21.82
CA ALA A 173 7.24 -17.53 -22.74
C ALA A 173 6.83 -18.98 -23.06
N ASP A 174 6.14 -19.66 -22.14
CA ASP A 174 5.62 -21.02 -22.33
C ASP A 174 4.36 -21.05 -23.21
N THR A 175 3.57 -19.99 -23.21
CA THR A 175 2.35 -19.89 -24.05
C THR A 175 2.64 -19.52 -25.50
N ALA A 176 3.85 -19.04 -25.82
CA ALA A 176 4.27 -18.68 -27.17
C ALA A 176 4.95 -19.84 -27.94
N ARG A 177 5.01 -21.04 -27.35
CA ARG A 177 5.59 -22.27 -27.95
C ARG A 177 4.60 -23.44 -28.03
N GLY A 178 3.30 -23.17 -27.90
CA GLY A 178 2.21 -24.14 -28.07
C GLY A 178 1.50 -23.96 -29.40
#